data_AF-A0A378G105-F1
#
_entry.id   AF-A0A378G105-F1
#
_cell.length_a   1.000
_cell.length_b   1.000
_cell.length_c   1.000
_cell.angle_alpha   90.00
_cell.angle_beta   90.00
_cell.angle_gamma   90.00
#
_symmetry.space_group_name_H-M   'P 1'
#
loop_
_entity.id
_entity.type
_entity.pdbx_description
1 polymer ?
#
loop_
_entity_poly.entity_id
_entity_poly.type
_entity_poly.pdbx_seq_one_letter_code
_entity_poly.pdbx_strand_id
1 'polypeptide(L)' 'MSRYIIENRLTQPEQLKAFNSEGYFFDADASEKGELVFKRHEQ' A
#
# COMPACT_ATOMS: atom_id res chain seq x y z
N MET A 1 6.18 -1.02 4.58
CA MET A 1 5.74 -1.96 3.52
C MET A 1 6.24 -3.41 3.74
N SER A 2 7.55 -3.71 3.66
CA SER A 2 8.05 -5.11 3.70
C SER A 2 7.64 -5.89 4.94
N ARG A 3 7.67 -5.25 6.13
CA ARG A 3 7.16 -5.84 7.37
C ARG A 3 5.69 -6.29 7.24
N TYR A 4 4.83 -5.40 6.73
CA TYR A 4 3.41 -5.67 6.56
C TYR A 4 3.15 -6.84 5.60
N ILE A 5 3.91 -6.95 4.52
CA ILE A 5 3.82 -8.08 3.57
C ILE A 5 4.12 -9.40 4.27
N ILE A 6 5.17 -9.44 5.09
CA ILE A 6 5.62 -10.65 5.79
C ILE A 6 4.63 -11.03 6.91
N GLU A 7 4.20 -10.06 7.72
CA GLU A 7 3.27 -10.27 8.83
C GLU A 7 1.90 -10.77 8.36
N ASN A 8 1.38 -10.18 7.28
CA ASN A 8 0.08 -10.56 6.73
C ASN A 8 0.17 -11.69 5.68
N ARG A 9 1.39 -12.18 5.39
CA ARG A 9 1.67 -13.22 4.40
C ARG A 9 0.99 -12.92 3.06
N LEU A 10 1.13 -11.70 2.58
CA LEU A 10 0.51 -11.28 1.33
C LEU A 10 1.12 -12.06 0.16
N THR A 11 0.25 -12.58 -0.70
CA THR A 11 0.64 -13.35 -1.89
C THR A 11 0.20 -12.67 -3.18
N GLN A 12 -0.70 -11.70 -3.10
CA GLN A 12 -1.25 -10.96 -4.23
C GLN A 12 -0.99 -9.45 -4.09
N PRO A 13 -0.56 -8.76 -5.17
CA PRO A 13 -0.34 -7.32 -5.16
C PRO A 13 -1.56 -6.50 -4.73
N GLU A 14 -2.76 -6.98 -5.06
CA GLU A 14 -4.03 -6.34 -4.72
C GLU A 14 -4.22 -6.18 -3.21
N GLN A 15 -3.63 -7.10 -2.42
CA GLN A 15 -3.72 -7.04 -0.95
C GLN A 15 -2.90 -5.89 -0.37
N LEU A 16 -1.88 -5.39 -1.08
CA LEU A 16 -1.14 -4.21 -0.63
C LEU A 16 -1.99 -2.95 -0.63
N LYS A 17 -3.10 -2.89 -1.39
CA LYS A 17 -4.01 -1.73 -1.39
C LYS A 17 -4.63 -1.46 0.00
N ALA A 18 -4.65 -2.47 0.88
CA ALA A 18 -5.11 -2.34 2.26
C ALA A 18 -4.02 -1.80 3.22
N PHE A 19 -2.78 -1.59 2.74
CA PHE A 19 -1.69 -1.05 3.55
C PHE A 19 -2.00 0.39 3.99
N ASN A 20 -2.03 0.61 5.30
CA ASN A 20 -2.33 1.91 5.90
C ASN A 20 -1.46 2.25 7.13
N SER A 21 -0.27 1.66 7.24
CA SER A 21 0.61 1.91 8.40
C SER A 21 1.21 3.31 8.37
N GLU A 22 1.46 3.88 9.55
CA GLU A 22 2.20 5.16 9.72
C GLU A 22 1.61 6.33 8.91
N GLY A 23 0.28 6.34 8.72
CA GLY A 23 -0.43 7.40 8.01
C GLY A 23 -0.36 7.31 6.48
N TYR A 24 0.24 6.26 5.93
CA TYR A 24 0.13 5.98 4.49
C TYR A 24 -1.28 5.53 4.14
N PHE A 25 -1.72 5.81 2.91
CA PHE A 25 -2.97 5.30 2.33
C PHE A 25 -2.79 5.07 0.82
N PHE A 26 -3.50 4.08 0.30
CA PHE A 26 -3.49 3.77 -1.12
C PHE A 26 -4.24 4.83 -1.93
N ASP A 27 -3.62 5.31 -3.01
CA ASP A 27 -4.23 6.25 -3.95
C ASP A 27 -4.56 5.53 -5.26
N ALA A 28 -5.84 5.23 -5.46
CA ALA A 28 -6.32 4.52 -6.65
C ALA A 28 -6.22 5.36 -7.93
N ASP A 29 -6.35 6.69 -7.84
CA ASP A 29 -6.32 7.59 -8.99
C ASP A 29 -4.90 7.79 -9.50
N ALA A 30 -3.91 7.77 -8.60
CA ALA A 30 -2.49 7.85 -8.94
C ALA A 30 -1.88 6.48 -9.26
N SER A 31 -2.58 5.38 -9.02
CA SER A 31 -2.07 4.03 -9.26
C SER A 31 -2.43 3.52 -10.65
N GLU A 32 -1.46 2.92 -11.34
CA GLU A 32 -1.63 2.39 -12.69
C GLU A 32 -1.36 0.88 -12.76
N LYS A 33 -1.51 0.28 -13.96
CA LYS A 33 -1.25 -1.15 -14.18
C LYS A 33 0.25 -1.46 -14.05
N GLY A 34 0.68 -1.69 -12.82
CA GLY A 34 2.06 -2.05 -12.48
C GLY A 34 2.64 -1.25 -11.32
N GLU A 35 2.03 -0.11 -10.99
CA GLU A 35 2.49 0.76 -9.91
C GLU A 35 1.35 1.08 -8.95
N LEU A 36 1.56 0.76 -7.67
CA LEU A 36 0.65 1.11 -6.59
C LEU A 36 1.23 2.30 -5.83
N VAL A 37 0.55 3.45 -5.92
CA VAL A 37 0.96 4.69 -5.27
C VAL A 37 0.32 4.77 -3.89
N PHE A 38 1.16 5.05 -2.89
CA PHE A 38 0.74 5.27 -1.50
C PHE A 38 1.14 6.69 -1.10
N LYS A 39 0.16 7.48 -0.70
CA LYS A 39 0.38 8.84 -0.19
C LYS A 39 0.37 8.84 1.32
N ARG A 40 0.99 9.85 1.93
CA ARG A 40 0.95 10.11 3.36
C ARG A 40 0.67 11.59 3.55
N HIS A 41 -0.23 11.91 4.47
CA HIS A 41 -0.39 13.31 4.86
C HIS A 41 0.81 13.71 5.72
N GLU A 42 1.47 14.80 5.35
CA GLU A 42 2.47 15.44 6.21
C GLU A 42 1.72 16.15 7.35
N GLN A 43 2.07 15.84 8.60
CA GLN A 43 1.62 16.61 9.77
C GLN A 43 2.63 17.72 10.06
#